data_AF-A0A480S3J5-F1
#
_entry.id   AF-A0A480S3J5-F1
#
_cell.length_a   1.000
_cell.length_b   1.000
_cell.length_c   1.000
_cell.angle_alpha   90.00
_cell.angle_beta   90.00
_cell.angle_gamma   90.00
#
_symmetry.space_group_name_H-M   'P 1'
#
loop_
_entity.id
_entity.type
_entity.pdbx_description
1 polymer ?
#
loop_
_entity_poly.entity_id
_entity_poly.type
_entity_poly.pdbx_seq_one_letter_code
_entity_poly.pdbx_strand_id
1 'polypeptide(L)'
;MERAEHGRPDRPEPAGPGQPQPRERARPGPRRPMRGDMRLRDLSLRQDPDLRQELASLARGCDFVLPSRFKKRLKAFQQVQTKKEEPLPPAASQSIPAFYFPRGRPQDTVNIDAVIAKIERTFAQFPHERATMEDMGRVAKACGCPLYWKGPLFCGAGGERTGSVSVHKFVAMWRKVLQNCHDDAAKFVHLLMNPGCNYLVQEDFIPFLQDVVNTHPGLAFLKEASEFHSRYITTVIQRIFYTVNRSWSGRITCAELRRSSFLQNVALLEEEADINQLTEFFSYEHFYVIYCKFWELDTDHDLLIDAQDLARHNDHAISSRMIDRIFSGAVTRYVSAPLLCASSGLWPLSRCVHLCRSPPTGAARSVPANVT
;
A
#
# COMPACT_ATOMS: atom_id res chain seq x y z
N MET A 1 71.70 -35.15 -24.64
CA MET A 1 72.09 -33.78 -24.29
C MET A 1 72.94 -33.24 -25.42
N GLU A 2 72.66 -32.14 -26.11
CA GLU A 2 71.55 -31.19 -26.10
C GLU A 2 71.71 -30.41 -27.42
N ARG A 3 70.62 -30.10 -28.12
CA ARG A 3 70.64 -29.47 -29.45
C ARG A 3 70.17 -28.02 -29.34
N ALA A 4 70.89 -27.17 -30.07
CA ALA A 4 70.75 -25.73 -30.16
C ALA A 4 69.53 -25.24 -30.96
N GLU A 5 69.26 -23.96 -30.71
CA GLU A 5 68.28 -22.98 -31.19
C GLU A 5 67.96 -22.91 -32.71
N HIS A 6 66.79 -22.36 -33.07
CA HIS A 6 66.60 -21.00 -33.64
C HIS A 6 65.18 -20.81 -34.22
N GLY A 7 64.59 -19.61 -34.02
CA GLY A 7 63.60 -19.04 -34.96
C GLY A 7 62.39 -18.29 -34.38
N ARG A 8 62.49 -16.96 -34.28
CA ARG A 8 61.39 -15.98 -34.44
C ARG A 8 61.84 -14.99 -35.53
N PRO A 9 60.94 -14.38 -36.34
CA PRO A 9 60.21 -13.14 -35.95
C PRO A 9 58.77 -13.09 -36.56
N ASP A 10 57.84 -12.16 -36.37
CA ASP A 10 57.84 -10.68 -36.40
C ASP A 10 56.55 -10.09 -35.76
N ARG A 11 56.54 -8.76 -35.52
CA ARG A 11 55.47 -7.94 -34.89
C ARG A 11 54.86 -6.92 -35.92
N PRO A 12 53.97 -5.95 -35.59
CA PRO A 12 52.66 -5.68 -36.24
C PRO A 12 52.54 -4.34 -37.06
N GLU A 13 51.31 -4.01 -37.55
CA GLU A 13 50.67 -2.68 -37.84
C GLU A 13 49.92 -2.56 -39.24
N PRO A 14 49.25 -1.43 -39.66
CA PRO A 14 47.81 -1.15 -39.43
C PRO A 14 46.98 -0.58 -40.64
N ALA A 15 45.66 -0.37 -40.40
CA ALA A 15 44.71 0.64 -40.97
C ALA A 15 44.30 0.71 -42.48
N GLY A 16 42.99 0.91 -42.74
CA GLY A 16 42.48 1.71 -43.89
C GLY A 16 41.06 1.40 -44.43
N PRO A 17 40.31 2.37 -45.04
CA PRO A 17 38.86 2.53 -44.85
C PRO A 17 37.95 2.33 -46.10
N GLY A 18 36.62 2.28 -45.87
CA GLY A 18 35.56 2.52 -46.89
C GLY A 18 34.29 1.66 -46.69
N GLN A 19 33.05 2.05 -46.95
CA GLN A 19 32.31 3.31 -47.10
C GLN A 19 30.79 2.91 -47.03
N PRO A 20 29.83 3.83 -46.77
CA PRO A 20 28.44 3.47 -46.45
C PRO A 20 27.40 3.74 -47.56
N GLN A 21 26.18 3.18 -47.36
CA GLN A 21 24.85 3.62 -47.85
C GLN A 21 24.32 3.09 -49.22
N PRO A 22 22.98 2.99 -49.47
CA PRO A 22 21.99 4.05 -49.18
C PRO A 22 20.62 3.66 -48.57
N ARG A 23 20.00 4.74 -48.06
CA ARG A 23 18.62 4.91 -47.62
C ARG A 23 17.62 4.71 -48.77
N GLU A 24 16.45 4.16 -48.46
CA GLU A 24 15.23 4.41 -49.22
C GLU A 24 14.18 5.09 -48.34
N ARG A 25 13.64 6.20 -48.86
CA ARG A 25 12.57 7.03 -48.29
C ARG A 25 11.38 6.97 -49.26
N ALA A 26 10.19 7.27 -48.72
CA ALA A 26 8.90 7.61 -49.37
C ALA A 26 7.96 6.40 -49.61
N ARG A 27 6.64 6.42 -49.34
CA ARG A 27 5.65 7.51 -49.12
C ARG A 27 4.33 6.94 -48.54
N PRO A 28 3.36 7.79 -48.13
CA PRO A 28 2.21 7.44 -47.27
C PRO A 28 0.86 7.27 -48.00
N GLY A 29 -0.10 6.59 -47.33
CA GLY A 29 -1.56 6.70 -47.55
C GLY A 29 -2.27 5.35 -47.76
N PRO A 30 -3.63 5.25 -47.67
CA PRO A 30 -4.63 6.26 -47.31
C PRO A 30 -5.57 5.84 -46.15
N ARG A 31 -6.48 6.77 -45.87
CA ARG A 31 -7.47 6.84 -44.80
C ARG A 31 -8.54 5.74 -44.84
N ARG A 32 -9.12 5.47 -43.67
CA ARG A 32 -10.37 4.73 -43.43
C ARG A 32 -11.50 5.15 -44.39
N PRO A 33 -12.36 4.22 -44.84
CA PRO A 33 -13.72 4.53 -45.25
C PRO A 33 -14.70 4.40 -44.07
N MET A 34 -15.54 5.43 -43.91
CA MET A 34 -16.79 5.42 -43.16
C MET A 34 -17.94 5.24 -44.17
N ARG A 35 -18.87 4.29 -43.92
CA ARG A 35 -20.34 4.49 -43.84
C ARG A 35 -21.14 3.20 -44.04
N GLY A 36 -22.25 3.09 -43.30
CA GLY A 36 -23.35 2.15 -43.48
C GLY A 36 -23.93 1.68 -42.14
N ASP A 37 -24.56 2.57 -41.35
CA ASP A 37 -26.03 2.72 -41.18
C ASP A 37 -26.69 1.66 -40.26
N MET A 38 -27.06 2.05 -39.02
CA MET A 38 -28.46 2.02 -38.54
C MET A 38 -28.66 2.70 -37.17
N ARG A 39 -29.31 3.87 -37.23
CA ARG A 39 -30.29 4.49 -36.31
C ARG A 39 -30.39 4.01 -34.84
N LEU A 40 -30.14 4.95 -33.92
CA LEU A 40 -31.16 5.44 -32.99
C LEU A 40 -30.87 6.92 -32.64
N ARG A 41 -31.85 7.78 -32.89
CA ARG A 41 -31.78 9.25 -32.79
C ARG A 41 -32.06 9.66 -31.35
N ASP A 42 -31.15 10.45 -30.78
CA ASP A 42 -31.48 11.37 -29.69
C ASP A 42 -30.69 12.67 -29.94
N LEU A 43 -31.32 13.60 -30.66
CA LEU A 43 -30.72 14.89 -31.00
C LEU A 43 -31.38 15.99 -30.17
N SER A 44 -30.56 16.47 -29.23
CA SER A 44 -30.68 17.66 -28.41
C SER A 44 -31.24 18.88 -29.18
N LEU A 45 -32.22 19.54 -28.55
CA LEU A 45 -32.91 20.80 -28.91
C LEU A 45 -32.00 22.03 -29.15
N ARG A 46 -30.67 21.86 -29.29
CA ARG A 46 -29.68 22.93 -29.39
C ARG A 46 -29.14 23.19 -30.80
N GLN A 47 -29.61 22.47 -31.81
CA GLN A 47 -29.13 22.61 -33.19
C GLN A 47 -30.18 23.13 -34.18
N ASP A 48 -31.28 23.72 -33.69
CA ASP A 48 -32.26 24.37 -34.56
C ASP A 48 -31.88 25.85 -34.80
N PRO A 49 -31.45 26.23 -36.02
CA PRO A 49 -30.98 27.58 -36.32
C PRO A 49 -32.09 28.63 -36.22
N ASP A 50 -33.37 28.27 -36.37
CA ASP A 50 -34.50 29.21 -36.26
C ASP A 50 -34.77 29.60 -34.80
N LEU A 51 -34.60 28.66 -33.86
CA LEU A 51 -34.81 28.89 -32.42
C LEU A 51 -33.78 29.87 -31.82
N ARG A 52 -32.57 29.88 -32.40
CA ARG A 52 -31.47 30.76 -31.95
C ARG A 52 -31.69 32.21 -32.40
N GLN A 53 -32.34 32.40 -33.55
CA GLN A 53 -32.71 33.71 -34.06
C GLN A 53 -33.90 34.30 -33.29
N GLU A 54 -34.88 33.47 -32.88
CA GLU A 54 -36.02 33.89 -32.07
C GLU A 54 -35.63 34.27 -30.61
N LEU A 55 -34.71 33.54 -29.98
CA LEU A 55 -34.15 33.89 -28.66
C LEU A 55 -33.32 35.19 -28.69
N ALA A 56 -32.65 35.48 -29.80
CA ALA A 56 -31.89 36.72 -29.99
C ALA A 56 -32.79 37.96 -30.20
N SER A 57 -34.04 37.77 -30.64
CA SER A 57 -35.09 38.81 -30.65
C SER A 57 -35.72 39.04 -29.27
N LEU A 58 -35.86 38.00 -28.45
CA LEU A 58 -36.35 38.09 -27.06
C LEU A 58 -35.39 38.87 -26.15
N ALA A 59 -34.08 38.76 -26.36
CA ALA A 59 -33.07 39.50 -25.62
C ALA A 59 -33.05 41.02 -25.92
N ARG A 60 -33.80 41.48 -26.94
CA ARG A 60 -33.87 42.90 -27.35
C ARG A 60 -35.17 43.60 -26.95
N GLY A 61 -36.00 42.99 -26.10
CA GLY A 61 -37.08 43.68 -25.39
C GLY A 61 -38.21 44.22 -26.28
N CYS A 62 -38.53 43.54 -27.38
CA CYS A 62 -39.70 43.88 -28.19
C CYS A 62 -40.89 42.98 -27.77
N ASP A 63 -41.98 43.61 -27.34
CA ASP A 63 -43.23 42.93 -27.01
C ASP A 63 -43.86 42.31 -28.27
N PHE A 64 -44.00 40.98 -28.29
CA PHE A 64 -44.93 40.36 -29.24
C PHE A 64 -45.69 39.15 -28.67
N VAL A 65 -46.98 39.15 -28.97
CA VAL A 65 -48.01 38.21 -28.54
C VAL A 65 -47.72 36.80 -29.08
N LEU A 66 -47.66 35.81 -28.17
CA LEU A 66 -47.52 34.39 -28.52
C LEU A 66 -48.64 33.89 -29.46
N PRO A 67 -48.33 33.23 -30.58
CA PRO A 67 -49.32 32.64 -31.48
C PRO A 67 -50.20 31.59 -30.77
N SER A 68 -51.51 31.58 -31.06
CA SER A 68 -52.54 30.73 -30.44
C SER A 68 -52.24 29.22 -30.41
N ARG A 69 -51.32 28.72 -31.25
CA ARG A 69 -50.90 27.31 -31.24
C ARG A 69 -50.05 26.94 -30.02
N PHE A 70 -49.31 27.88 -29.44
CA PHE A 70 -48.49 27.65 -28.24
C PHE A 70 -49.34 27.57 -26.96
N LYS A 71 -50.39 28.39 -26.85
CA LYS A 71 -51.36 28.33 -25.73
C LYS A 71 -52.11 26.99 -25.65
N LYS A 72 -52.40 26.37 -26.80
CA LYS A 72 -53.10 25.07 -26.85
C LYS A 72 -52.22 23.92 -26.35
N ARG A 73 -50.91 23.98 -26.59
CA ARG A 73 -49.93 22.97 -26.15
C ARG A 73 -49.61 23.06 -24.66
N LEU A 74 -49.61 24.27 -24.08
CA LEU A 74 -49.45 24.49 -22.63
C LEU A 74 -50.68 24.02 -21.83
N LYS A 75 -51.91 24.24 -22.32
CA LYS A 75 -53.13 23.74 -21.66
C LYS A 75 -53.25 22.21 -21.69
N ALA A 76 -52.77 21.56 -22.76
CA ALA A 76 -52.71 20.10 -22.84
C ALA A 76 -51.67 19.48 -21.88
N PHE A 77 -50.60 20.22 -21.55
CA PHE A 77 -49.62 19.80 -20.54
C PHE A 77 -50.13 19.99 -19.10
N GLN A 78 -50.93 21.03 -18.82
CA GLN A 78 -51.49 21.28 -17.49
C GLN A 78 -52.63 20.32 -17.10
N GLN A 79 -53.34 19.72 -18.05
CA GLN A 79 -54.48 18.82 -17.76
C GLN A 79 -54.09 17.36 -17.43
N VAL A 80 -52.81 16.97 -17.50
CA VAL A 80 -52.36 15.62 -17.15
C VAL A 80 -51.83 15.52 -15.70
N GLN A 81 -51.67 16.65 -14.98
CA GLN A 81 -51.16 16.67 -13.60
C GLN A 81 -52.19 16.99 -12.51
N THR A 82 -53.48 16.78 -12.77
CA THR A 82 -54.51 16.87 -11.71
C THR A 82 -55.36 15.62 -11.68
N LYS A 83 -54.73 14.49 -11.34
CA LYS A 83 -55.41 13.42 -10.62
C LYS A 83 -54.78 13.36 -9.23
N LYS A 84 -55.57 13.77 -8.24
CA LYS A 84 -55.23 13.80 -6.82
C LYS A 84 -54.99 12.36 -6.36
N GLU A 85 -53.76 11.90 -6.46
CA GLU A 85 -53.29 10.71 -5.78
C GLU A 85 -53.08 11.11 -4.32
N GLU A 86 -53.89 10.53 -3.45
CA GLU A 86 -53.70 10.59 -2.00
C GLU A 86 -52.25 10.17 -1.69
N PRO A 87 -51.50 10.86 -0.81
CA PRO A 87 -50.11 10.49 -0.57
C PRO A 87 -50.11 9.12 0.09
N LEU A 88 -49.89 8.08 -0.71
CA LEU A 88 -49.39 6.81 -0.21
C LEU A 88 -48.17 7.16 0.66
N PRO A 89 -48.06 6.60 1.88
CA PRO A 89 -46.88 6.81 2.69
C PRO A 89 -45.66 6.53 1.80
N PRO A 90 -44.60 7.35 1.85
CA PRO A 90 -43.44 7.15 0.99
C PRO A 90 -43.07 5.69 1.11
N ALA A 91 -43.11 4.96 0.00
CA ALA A 91 -42.74 3.55 -0.02
C ALA A 91 -41.40 3.50 0.71
N ALA A 92 -41.39 2.88 1.90
CA ALA A 92 -40.20 2.83 2.71
C ALA A 92 -39.09 2.35 1.79
N SER A 93 -38.01 3.12 1.68
CA SER A 93 -36.88 2.80 0.84
C SER A 93 -36.25 1.50 1.34
N GLN A 94 -36.84 0.35 1.00
CA GLN A 94 -36.23 -0.97 1.16
C GLN A 94 -35.36 -1.27 -0.07
N SER A 95 -34.62 -0.26 -0.55
CA SER A 95 -34.02 -0.25 -1.89
C SER A 95 -32.49 -0.17 -1.84
N ILE A 96 -31.84 -1.20 -1.29
CA ILE A 96 -30.38 -1.35 -1.04
C ILE A 96 -30.01 -1.02 0.41
N PRO A 97 -29.76 -2.05 1.26
CA PRO A 97 -29.20 -1.87 2.59
C PRO A 97 -27.84 -1.17 2.56
N ALA A 98 -27.40 -0.63 3.69
CA ALA A 98 -26.03 -0.12 3.82
C ALA A 98 -25.02 -1.20 3.40
N PHE A 99 -24.13 -0.85 2.47
CA PHE A 99 -23.13 -1.78 1.90
C PHE A 99 -21.70 -1.30 2.08
N TYR A 100 -21.50 -0.02 2.44
CA TYR A 100 -20.20 0.58 2.67
C TYR A 100 -19.94 0.76 4.17
N PHE A 101 -18.95 0.03 4.68
CA PHE A 101 -18.58 0.03 6.10
C PHE A 101 -17.07 0.20 6.25
N PRO A 102 -16.56 1.44 6.36
CA PRO A 102 -15.12 1.72 6.42
C PRO A 102 -14.39 1.01 7.55
N ARG A 103 -15.06 0.86 8.70
CA ARG A 103 -14.51 0.28 9.94
C ARG A 103 -14.93 -1.17 10.16
N GLY A 104 -15.31 -1.87 9.10
CA GLY A 104 -15.85 -3.23 9.15
C GLY A 104 -17.36 -3.23 9.32
N ARG A 105 -18.00 -4.34 8.94
CA ARG A 105 -19.45 -4.50 9.10
C ARG A 105 -19.75 -4.71 10.59
N PRO A 106 -20.67 -3.93 11.19
CA PRO A 106 -21.14 -4.19 12.55
C PRO A 106 -21.59 -5.66 12.68
N GLN A 107 -21.08 -6.35 13.69
CA GLN A 107 -21.52 -7.69 14.03
C GLN A 107 -22.54 -7.60 15.16
N ASP A 108 -23.70 -8.23 15.00
CA ASP A 108 -24.78 -8.19 15.99
C ASP A 108 -24.46 -8.99 17.27
N THR A 109 -23.30 -9.66 17.34
CA THR A 109 -23.01 -10.74 18.29
C THR A 109 -21.92 -10.46 19.31
N VAL A 110 -21.20 -9.33 19.23
CA VAL A 110 -20.13 -9.04 20.21
C VAL A 110 -20.73 -8.48 21.49
N ASN A 111 -20.82 -9.32 22.52
CA ASN A 111 -21.20 -8.88 23.86
C ASN A 111 -20.04 -8.08 24.49
N ILE A 112 -20.05 -6.76 24.25
CA ILE A 112 -19.04 -5.82 24.74
C ILE A 112 -18.91 -5.94 26.26
N ASP A 113 -20.01 -6.02 27.00
CA ASP A 113 -19.98 -6.05 28.47
C ASP A 113 -19.37 -7.35 29.00
N ALA A 114 -19.55 -8.48 28.31
CA ALA A 114 -18.86 -9.72 28.66
C ALA A 114 -17.33 -9.62 28.46
N VAL A 115 -16.89 -8.95 27.39
CA VAL A 115 -15.45 -8.70 27.14
C VAL A 115 -14.88 -7.76 28.21
N ILE A 116 -15.59 -6.66 28.53
CA ILE A 116 -15.16 -5.73 29.57
C ILE A 116 -15.11 -6.42 30.95
N ALA A 117 -16.11 -7.21 31.32
CA ALA A 117 -16.10 -7.95 32.58
C ALA A 117 -14.92 -8.94 32.67
N LYS A 118 -14.52 -9.55 31.55
CA LYS A 118 -13.32 -10.41 31.50
C LYS A 118 -12.05 -9.58 31.73
N ILE A 119 -11.94 -8.40 31.12
CA ILE A 119 -10.82 -7.48 31.31
C ILE A 119 -10.73 -7.03 32.77
N GLU A 120 -11.83 -6.58 33.38
CA GLU A 120 -11.87 -6.15 34.77
C GLU A 120 -11.41 -7.27 35.73
N ARG A 121 -11.87 -8.51 35.52
CA ARG A 121 -11.38 -9.68 36.28
C ARG A 121 -9.89 -9.95 36.10
N THR A 122 -9.34 -9.68 34.93
CA THR A 122 -7.89 -9.80 34.67
C THR A 122 -7.13 -8.70 35.42
N PHE A 123 -7.59 -7.45 35.37
CA PHE A 123 -6.96 -6.33 36.07
C PHE A 123 -7.03 -6.44 37.60
N ALA A 124 -8.09 -7.03 38.16
CA ALA A 124 -8.23 -7.30 39.59
C ALA A 124 -7.11 -8.19 40.17
N GLN A 125 -6.39 -8.92 39.32
CA GLN A 125 -5.25 -9.76 39.73
C GLN A 125 -3.92 -8.97 39.79
N PHE A 126 -3.90 -7.74 39.29
CA PHE A 126 -2.69 -6.92 39.25
C PHE A 126 -2.61 -6.00 40.47
N PRO A 127 -1.38 -5.71 40.97
CA PRO A 127 -1.20 -4.72 42.03
C PRO A 127 -1.86 -3.38 41.67
N HIS A 128 -2.69 -2.87 42.57
CA HIS A 128 -3.44 -1.61 42.40
C HIS A 128 -4.34 -1.56 41.15
N GLU A 129 -4.70 -2.70 40.57
CA GLU A 129 -5.45 -2.79 39.30
C GLU A 129 -4.77 -2.01 38.16
N ARG A 130 -3.43 -2.06 38.14
CA ARG A 130 -2.59 -1.45 37.11
C ARG A 130 -1.77 -2.51 36.40
N ALA A 131 -1.89 -2.57 35.09
CA ALA A 131 -1.10 -3.46 34.24
C ALA A 131 0.21 -2.77 33.84
N THR A 132 1.33 -3.43 34.08
CA THR A 132 2.63 -3.09 33.47
C THR A 132 2.77 -3.79 32.11
N MET A 133 3.84 -3.50 31.37
CA MET A 133 4.08 -4.14 30.07
C MET A 133 4.16 -5.68 30.16
N GLU A 134 4.67 -6.22 31.27
CA GLU A 134 4.75 -7.66 31.52
C GLU A 134 3.36 -8.32 31.66
N ASP A 135 2.38 -7.58 32.17
CA ASP A 135 1.01 -8.06 32.37
C ASP A 135 0.20 -8.09 31.08
N MET A 136 0.62 -7.31 30.08
CA MET A 136 -0.19 -7.03 28.88
C MET A 136 -0.43 -8.25 28.00
N GLY A 137 0.38 -9.31 28.12
CA GLY A 137 0.08 -10.59 27.48
C GLY A 137 -1.24 -11.19 27.97
N ARG A 138 -1.49 -11.15 29.28
CA ARG A 138 -2.77 -11.61 29.88
C ARG A 138 -3.93 -10.71 29.44
N VAL A 139 -3.69 -9.40 29.38
CA VAL A 139 -4.69 -8.42 28.93
C VAL A 139 -5.06 -8.61 27.46
N ALA A 140 -4.09 -8.89 26.57
CA ALA A 140 -4.35 -9.18 25.15
C ALA A 140 -5.27 -10.40 24.99
N LYS A 141 -5.02 -11.48 25.75
CA LYS A 141 -5.90 -12.67 25.77
C LYS A 141 -7.27 -12.40 26.38
N ALA A 142 -7.38 -11.50 27.35
CA ALA A 142 -8.67 -11.04 27.86
C ALA A 142 -9.48 -10.29 26.79
N CYS A 143 -8.80 -9.50 25.95
CA CYS A 143 -9.40 -8.77 24.82
C CYS A 143 -9.75 -9.67 23.62
N GLY A 144 -9.31 -10.93 23.61
CA GLY A 144 -9.44 -11.83 22.46
C GLY A 144 -8.49 -11.49 21.31
N CYS A 145 -7.37 -10.83 21.60
CA CYS A 145 -6.36 -10.46 20.61
C CYS A 145 -5.17 -11.45 20.64
N PRO A 146 -4.43 -11.58 19.52
CA PRO A 146 -3.14 -12.27 19.51
C PRO A 146 -2.16 -11.67 20.53
N LEU A 147 -1.21 -12.47 21.03
CA LEU A 147 -0.30 -12.06 22.11
C LEU A 147 0.46 -10.76 21.78
N TYR A 148 0.99 -10.63 20.56
CA TYR A 148 1.79 -9.47 20.14
C TYR A 148 0.98 -8.19 19.89
N TRP A 149 -0.32 -8.20 20.17
CA TRP A 149 -1.10 -6.96 20.31
C TRP A 149 -0.85 -6.28 21.66
N LYS A 150 -0.14 -6.93 22.60
CA LYS A 150 0.16 -6.39 23.93
C LYS A 150 0.86 -5.02 23.89
N GLY A 151 1.85 -4.83 23.03
CA GLY A 151 2.50 -3.52 22.79
C GLY A 151 1.51 -2.46 22.31
N PRO A 152 0.83 -2.66 21.17
CA PRO A 152 -0.24 -1.79 20.68
C PRO A 152 -1.30 -1.42 21.72
N LEU A 153 -1.78 -2.40 22.49
CA LEU A 153 -2.78 -2.19 23.54
C LEU A 153 -2.24 -1.31 24.68
N PHE A 154 -0.98 -1.53 25.07
CA PHE A 154 -0.31 -0.76 26.12
C PHE A 154 -0.08 0.70 25.69
N CYS A 155 0.47 0.89 24.49
CA CYS A 155 0.73 2.21 23.91
C CYS A 155 -0.58 2.97 23.64
N GLY A 156 -1.60 2.32 23.09
CA GLY A 156 -2.92 2.92 22.83
C GLY A 156 -3.65 3.35 24.11
N ALA A 157 -3.43 2.64 25.22
CA ALA A 157 -3.91 3.07 26.55
C ALA A 157 -2.98 4.09 27.23
N GLY A 158 -1.91 4.52 26.56
CA GLY A 158 -0.93 5.50 27.04
C GLY A 158 -0.10 5.01 28.22
N GLY A 159 0.20 3.71 28.27
CA GLY A 159 1.04 3.09 29.30
C GLY A 159 2.51 3.48 29.22
N GLU A 160 3.02 3.75 28.02
CA GLU A 160 4.42 4.16 27.80
C GLU A 160 4.78 5.44 28.57
N ARG A 161 3.84 6.38 28.68
CA ARG A 161 4.04 7.65 29.42
C ARG A 161 4.09 7.49 30.94
N THR A 162 3.49 6.43 31.47
CA THR A 162 3.27 6.25 32.92
C THR A 162 3.92 4.97 33.48
N GLY A 163 4.51 4.13 32.63
CA GLY A 163 5.03 2.81 32.98
C GLY A 163 3.97 1.74 33.28
N SER A 164 2.70 2.15 33.46
CA SER A 164 1.57 1.25 33.74
C SER A 164 0.24 1.87 33.30
N VAL A 165 -0.79 1.04 33.12
CA VAL A 165 -2.14 1.44 32.71
C VAL A 165 -3.14 0.99 33.78
N SER A 166 -4.04 1.87 34.23
CA SER A 166 -5.15 1.50 35.13
C SER A 166 -6.31 0.86 34.38
N VAL A 167 -7.07 0.00 35.08
CA VAL A 167 -8.26 -0.66 34.54
C VAL A 167 -9.24 0.34 33.91
N HIS A 168 -9.53 1.45 34.59
CA HIS A 168 -10.47 2.46 34.09
C HIS A 168 -10.03 3.08 32.75
N LYS A 169 -8.74 3.41 32.62
CA LYS A 169 -8.19 3.99 31.39
C LYS A 169 -8.21 2.97 30.25
N PHE A 170 -7.84 1.72 30.56
CA PHE A 170 -7.84 0.63 29.58
C PHE A 170 -9.26 0.30 29.09
N VAL A 171 -10.21 0.09 30.01
CA VAL A 171 -11.61 -0.22 29.69
C VAL A 171 -12.25 0.91 28.87
N ALA A 172 -12.01 2.18 29.23
CA ALA A 172 -12.52 3.31 28.46
C ALA A 172 -11.99 3.32 27.01
N MET A 173 -10.69 3.06 26.83
CA MET A 173 -10.07 2.94 25.51
C MET A 173 -10.65 1.75 24.73
N TRP A 174 -10.66 0.55 25.32
CA TRP A 174 -11.08 -0.66 24.63
C TRP A 174 -12.57 -0.67 24.28
N ARG A 175 -13.42 -0.14 25.18
CA ARG A 175 -14.86 0.05 24.89
C ARG A 175 -15.05 0.96 23.67
N LYS A 176 -14.29 2.05 23.57
CA LYS A 176 -14.32 2.94 22.41
C LYS A 176 -13.86 2.22 21.14
N VAL A 177 -12.82 1.38 21.21
CA VAL A 177 -12.38 0.57 20.06
C VAL A 177 -13.47 -0.39 19.62
N LEU A 178 -14.06 -1.18 20.53
CA LEU A 178 -15.10 -2.16 20.20
C LEU A 178 -16.36 -1.54 19.59
N GLN A 179 -16.73 -0.32 20.02
CA GLN A 179 -17.87 0.41 19.46
C GLN A 179 -17.61 0.96 18.06
N ASN A 180 -16.35 1.26 17.73
CA ASN A 180 -15.99 1.97 16.51
C ASN A 180 -15.35 1.07 15.44
N CYS A 181 -14.79 -0.08 15.82
CA CYS A 181 -13.98 -0.94 14.97
C CYS A 181 -14.52 -2.37 15.01
N HIS A 182 -15.03 -2.84 13.88
CA HIS A 182 -15.77 -4.09 13.76
C HIS A 182 -14.97 -5.24 13.13
N ASP A 183 -13.70 -5.00 12.80
CA ASP A 183 -12.75 -6.03 12.38
C ASP A 183 -11.34 -5.74 12.90
N ASP A 184 -10.45 -6.72 12.81
CA ASP A 184 -9.11 -6.61 13.39
C ASP A 184 -8.24 -5.57 12.68
N ALA A 185 -8.43 -5.38 11.37
CA ALA A 185 -7.75 -4.30 10.65
C ALA A 185 -8.13 -2.91 11.20
N ALA A 186 -9.42 -2.66 11.43
CA ALA A 186 -9.88 -1.40 12.01
C ALA A 186 -9.42 -1.24 13.47
N LYS A 187 -9.42 -2.31 14.27
CA LYS A 187 -8.92 -2.26 15.66
C LYS A 187 -7.43 -1.95 15.70
N PHE A 188 -6.62 -2.66 14.90
CA PHE A 188 -5.18 -2.49 14.85
C PHE A 188 -4.79 -1.08 14.39
N VAL A 189 -5.40 -0.58 13.31
CA VAL A 189 -5.19 0.81 12.86
C VAL A 189 -5.57 1.81 13.95
N HIS A 190 -6.69 1.61 14.64
CA HIS A 190 -7.13 2.53 15.70
C HIS A 190 -6.18 2.56 16.91
N LEU A 191 -5.52 1.45 17.22
CA LEU A 191 -4.57 1.37 18.34
C LEU A 191 -3.26 2.10 18.06
N LEU A 192 -2.78 2.08 16.81
CA LEU A 192 -1.47 2.64 16.44
C LEU A 192 -1.56 4.06 15.85
N MET A 193 -2.70 4.45 15.28
CA MET A 193 -2.80 5.72 14.56
C MET A 193 -2.63 6.93 15.47
N ASN A 194 -2.00 7.97 14.94
CA ASN A 194 -2.02 9.29 15.57
C ASN A 194 -3.44 9.88 15.64
N PRO A 195 -3.77 10.68 16.68
CA PRO A 195 -5.08 11.31 16.80
C PRO A 195 -5.44 12.14 15.56
N GLY A 196 -6.67 11.98 15.06
CA GLY A 196 -7.16 12.67 13.86
C GLY A 196 -6.79 12.00 12.53
N CYS A 197 -5.92 10.98 12.54
CA CYS A 197 -5.65 10.16 11.37
C CYS A 197 -6.59 8.94 11.30
N ASN A 198 -6.67 8.31 10.13
CA ASN A 198 -7.40 7.07 9.88
C ASN A 198 -6.55 6.07 9.05
N TYR A 199 -5.24 6.20 9.17
CA TYR A 199 -4.21 5.43 8.48
C TYR A 199 -2.97 5.35 9.39
N LEU A 200 -2.06 4.45 9.05
CA LEU A 200 -0.76 4.30 9.72
C LEU A 200 0.38 4.81 8.84
N VAL A 201 1.29 5.58 9.42
CA VAL A 201 2.59 5.94 8.84
C VAL A 201 3.68 5.02 9.37
N GLN A 202 4.93 5.18 8.92
CA GLN A 202 6.02 4.26 9.26
C GLN A 202 6.31 4.26 10.76
N GLU A 203 6.34 5.43 11.36
CA GLU A 203 6.66 5.66 12.76
C GLU A 203 5.65 5.01 13.72
N ASP A 204 4.39 4.90 13.29
CA ASP A 204 3.32 4.30 14.09
C ASP A 204 3.58 2.81 14.39
N PHE A 205 4.40 2.12 13.57
CA PHE A 205 4.76 0.72 13.79
C PHE A 205 5.93 0.52 14.77
N ILE A 206 6.65 1.58 15.13
CA ILE A 206 7.84 1.47 15.99
C ILE A 206 7.49 0.87 17.36
N PRO A 207 6.46 1.33 18.10
CA PRO A 207 6.17 0.77 19.41
C PRO A 207 5.77 -0.71 19.36
N PHE A 208 5.07 -1.12 18.29
CA PHE A 208 4.73 -2.52 18.05
C PHE A 208 5.98 -3.37 17.82
N LEU A 209 6.86 -2.96 16.91
CA LEU A 209 8.06 -3.74 16.57
C LEU A 209 9.09 -3.73 17.69
N GLN A 210 9.17 -2.65 18.46
CA GLN A 210 9.98 -2.56 19.67
C GLN A 210 9.60 -3.65 20.67
N ASP A 211 8.30 -3.87 20.88
CA ASP A 211 7.81 -4.95 21.73
C ASP A 211 8.13 -6.34 21.16
N VAL A 212 8.00 -6.52 19.84
CA VAL A 212 8.37 -7.79 19.18
C VAL A 212 9.84 -8.12 19.41
N VAL A 213 10.77 -7.18 19.18
CA VAL A 213 12.20 -7.38 19.45
C VAL A 213 12.45 -7.66 20.94
N ASN A 214 11.75 -6.95 21.82
CA ASN A 214 11.92 -7.07 23.26
C ASN A 214 11.33 -8.36 23.86
N THR A 215 10.52 -9.12 23.14
CA THR A 215 9.81 -10.27 23.73
C THR A 215 9.85 -11.56 22.92
N HIS A 216 10.06 -11.49 21.61
CA HIS A 216 10.11 -12.70 20.80
C HIS A 216 11.38 -13.52 21.07
N PRO A 217 11.28 -14.83 21.35
CA PRO A 217 12.44 -15.66 21.69
C PRO A 217 13.48 -15.71 20.56
N GLY A 218 13.03 -15.83 19.31
CA GLY A 218 13.90 -15.78 18.11
C GLY A 218 14.62 -14.45 17.86
N LEU A 219 14.37 -13.40 18.67
CA LEU A 219 15.07 -12.11 18.61
C LEU A 219 15.78 -11.76 19.93
N ALA A 220 15.86 -12.70 20.88
CA ALA A 220 16.44 -12.43 22.20
C ALA A 220 17.87 -11.88 22.14
N PHE A 221 18.68 -12.39 21.21
CA PHE A 221 20.06 -11.94 20.97
C PHE A 221 20.16 -10.50 20.46
N LEU A 222 19.09 -9.98 19.83
CA LEU A 222 19.09 -8.64 19.23
C LEU A 222 18.89 -7.54 20.27
N LYS A 223 18.38 -7.88 21.47
CA LYS A 223 18.09 -6.90 22.53
C LYS A 223 19.33 -6.16 23.01
N GLU A 224 20.45 -6.87 23.09
CA GLU A 224 21.73 -6.33 23.58
C GLU A 224 22.50 -5.56 22.49
N ALA A 225 22.12 -5.72 21.22
CA ALA A 225 22.78 -5.11 20.07
C ALA A 225 22.00 -3.88 19.56
N SER A 226 22.12 -2.75 20.26
CA SER A 226 21.37 -1.51 19.99
C SER A 226 21.51 -1.00 18.55
N GLU A 227 22.68 -1.15 17.93
CA GLU A 227 22.93 -0.71 16.55
C GLU A 227 22.12 -1.54 15.52
N PHE A 228 22.04 -2.86 15.72
CA PHE A 228 21.27 -3.75 14.85
C PHE A 228 19.77 -3.67 15.13
N HIS A 229 19.39 -3.29 16.36
CA HIS A 229 18.01 -3.16 16.80
C HIS A 229 17.23 -2.18 15.92
N SER A 230 17.68 -0.94 15.81
CA SER A 230 16.99 0.10 15.03
C SER A 230 16.98 -0.22 13.54
N ARG A 231 18.02 -0.87 13.03
CA ARG A 231 18.12 -1.29 11.62
C ARG A 231 17.16 -2.42 11.29
N TYR A 232 16.99 -3.40 12.19
CA TYR A 232 15.98 -4.46 12.04
C TYR A 232 14.58 -3.87 12.00
N ILE A 233 14.21 -3.03 12.97
CA ILE A 233 12.89 -2.38 13.01
C ILE A 233 12.64 -1.61 11.71
N THR A 234 13.58 -0.78 11.28
CA THR A 234 13.47 -0.02 10.03
C THR A 234 13.24 -0.93 8.83
N THR A 235 13.98 -2.04 8.74
CA THR A 235 13.86 -3.02 7.65
C THR A 235 12.48 -3.69 7.64
N VAL A 236 11.98 -4.12 8.80
CA VAL A 236 10.65 -4.73 8.91
C VAL A 236 9.57 -3.73 8.51
N ILE A 237 9.67 -2.46 8.93
CA ILE A 237 8.73 -1.40 8.50
C ILE A 237 8.75 -1.24 6.98
N GLN A 238 9.92 -1.18 6.34
CA GLN A 238 9.99 -1.06 4.88
C GLN A 238 9.33 -2.26 4.20
N ARG A 239 9.53 -3.48 4.71
CA ARG A 239 8.89 -4.70 4.18
C ARG A 239 7.37 -4.66 4.35
N ILE A 240 6.88 -4.17 5.49
CA ILE A 240 5.44 -3.95 5.72
C ILE A 240 4.90 -2.98 4.67
N PHE A 241 5.51 -1.81 4.48
CA PHE A 241 5.02 -0.82 3.53
C PHE A 241 5.14 -1.30 2.07
N TYR A 242 6.19 -2.03 1.72
CA TYR A 242 6.37 -2.60 0.40
C TYR A 242 5.25 -3.58 0.02
N THR A 243 4.87 -4.44 0.95
CA THR A 243 3.83 -5.47 0.73
C THR A 243 2.42 -4.93 0.93
N VAL A 244 2.19 -4.09 1.94
CA VAL A 244 0.85 -3.65 2.37
C VAL A 244 0.42 -2.34 1.70
N ASN A 245 1.28 -1.32 1.62
CA ASN A 245 0.92 0.00 1.08
C ASN A 245 0.97 0.03 -0.45
N ARG A 246 0.09 -0.76 -1.09
CA ARG A 246 0.01 -0.92 -2.55
C ARG A 246 -0.34 0.37 -3.28
N SER A 247 -0.91 1.36 -2.60
CA SER A 247 -1.19 2.68 -3.16
C SER A 247 0.05 3.58 -3.29
N TRP A 248 1.19 3.21 -2.68
CA TRP A 248 2.37 4.08 -2.59
C TRP A 248 2.01 5.47 -2.03
N SER A 249 1.04 5.57 -1.13
CA SER A 249 0.67 6.80 -0.46
C SER A 249 1.56 7.15 0.75
N GLY A 250 2.27 6.15 1.29
CA GLY A 250 2.98 6.26 2.57
C GLY A 250 2.03 6.19 3.78
N ARG A 251 0.78 5.79 3.55
CA ARG A 251 -0.29 5.75 4.54
C ARG A 251 -1.06 4.44 4.39
N ILE A 252 -0.84 3.49 5.30
CA ILE A 252 -1.55 2.20 5.30
C ILE A 252 -2.96 2.41 5.83
N THR A 253 -3.96 2.09 5.00
CA THR A 253 -5.38 2.16 5.38
C THR A 253 -5.92 0.83 5.91
N CYS A 254 -7.06 0.85 6.61
CA CYS A 254 -7.74 -0.40 7.01
C CYS A 254 -8.02 -1.33 5.82
N ALA A 255 -8.32 -0.75 4.64
CA ALA A 255 -8.60 -1.52 3.42
C ALA A 255 -7.35 -2.20 2.86
N GLU A 256 -6.19 -1.54 2.90
CA GLU A 256 -4.91 -2.15 2.51
C GLU A 256 -4.51 -3.23 3.49
N LEU A 257 -4.64 -2.97 4.79
CA LEU A 257 -4.32 -3.94 5.83
C LEU A 257 -5.21 -5.17 5.79
N ARG A 258 -6.51 -5.01 5.50
CA ARG A 258 -7.45 -6.14 5.36
C ARG A 258 -7.15 -7.04 4.17
N ARG A 259 -6.51 -6.52 3.13
CA ARG A 259 -6.13 -7.28 1.92
C ARG A 259 -4.75 -7.91 2.00
N SER A 260 -3.98 -7.63 3.05
CA SER A 260 -2.66 -8.22 3.25
C SER A 260 -2.71 -9.41 4.20
N SER A 261 -1.59 -10.12 4.27
CA SER A 261 -1.31 -11.22 5.20
C SER A 261 -0.70 -10.73 6.53
N PHE A 262 -0.61 -9.42 6.75
CA PHE A 262 0.17 -8.87 7.87
C PHE A 262 -0.40 -9.30 9.24
N LEU A 263 -1.71 -9.16 9.46
CA LEU A 263 -2.30 -9.51 10.76
C LEU A 263 -2.27 -11.02 11.04
N GLN A 264 -2.32 -11.84 9.99
CA GLN A 264 -2.11 -13.28 10.09
C GLN A 264 -0.67 -13.57 10.55
N ASN A 265 0.33 -12.91 9.97
CA ASN A 265 1.73 -13.03 10.42
C ASN A 265 1.92 -12.52 11.86
N VAL A 266 1.21 -11.46 12.27
CA VAL A 266 1.24 -10.98 13.67
C VAL A 266 0.69 -12.03 14.64
N ALA A 267 -0.33 -12.78 14.24
CA ALA A 267 -0.86 -13.88 15.04
C ALA A 267 0.13 -15.06 15.13
N LEU A 268 0.83 -15.38 14.04
CA LEU A 268 1.82 -16.46 14.02
C LEU A 268 3.06 -16.19 14.88
N LEU A 269 3.35 -14.92 15.25
CA LEU A 269 4.49 -14.59 16.13
C LEU A 269 4.46 -15.30 17.49
N GLU A 270 3.28 -15.67 17.99
CA GLU A 270 3.18 -16.44 19.26
C GLU A 270 3.22 -17.95 19.08
N GLU A 271 3.07 -18.43 17.85
CA GLU A 271 3.08 -19.86 17.50
C GLU A 271 4.48 -20.29 17.03
N GLU A 272 5.18 -19.42 16.29
CA GLU A 272 6.47 -19.71 15.66
C GLU A 272 7.64 -19.15 16.47
N ALA A 273 8.35 -20.01 17.19
CA ALA A 273 9.52 -19.61 17.99
C ALA A 273 10.73 -19.20 17.12
N ASP A 274 10.88 -19.82 15.95
CA ASP A 274 11.89 -19.44 14.95
C ASP A 274 11.35 -18.30 14.08
N ILE A 275 11.82 -17.08 14.36
CA ILE A 275 11.40 -15.87 13.64
C ILE A 275 11.68 -15.95 12.13
N ASN A 276 12.60 -16.81 11.69
CA ASN A 276 12.97 -16.95 10.28
C ASN A 276 11.93 -17.70 9.45
N GLN A 277 11.04 -18.48 10.07
CA GLN A 277 9.90 -19.09 9.40
C GLN A 277 8.87 -18.04 8.95
N LEU A 278 8.82 -16.88 9.62
CA LEU A 278 7.97 -15.74 9.26
C LEU A 278 8.61 -14.90 8.15
N THR A 279 8.73 -15.55 6.99
CA THR A 279 9.52 -15.06 5.84
C THR A 279 8.96 -13.82 5.17
N GLU A 280 7.70 -13.43 5.39
CA GLU A 280 7.10 -12.28 4.69
C GLU A 280 7.52 -10.92 5.27
N PHE A 281 7.62 -10.82 6.60
CA PHE A 281 7.88 -9.55 7.28
C PHE A 281 9.03 -9.63 8.30
N PHE A 282 9.00 -10.64 9.18
CA PHE A 282 9.77 -10.62 10.43
C PHE A 282 11.09 -11.39 10.39
N SER A 283 11.33 -12.23 9.37
CA SER A 283 12.57 -13.01 9.24
C SER A 283 13.83 -12.16 9.44
N TYR A 284 14.63 -12.58 10.43
CA TYR A 284 15.91 -11.94 10.76
C TYR A 284 16.96 -12.26 9.68
N GLU A 285 16.97 -13.47 9.12
CA GLU A 285 17.85 -13.84 8.00
C GLU A 285 17.67 -12.90 6.81
N HIS A 286 16.42 -12.57 6.45
CA HIS A 286 16.18 -11.62 5.36
C HIS A 286 16.72 -10.23 5.69
N PHE A 287 16.52 -9.76 6.93
CA PHE A 287 17.11 -8.51 7.39
C PHE A 287 18.64 -8.56 7.26
N TYR A 288 19.28 -9.62 7.75
CA TYR A 288 20.72 -9.74 7.77
C TYR A 288 21.32 -9.71 6.36
N VAL A 289 20.74 -10.44 5.40
CA VAL A 289 21.17 -10.39 4.00
C VAL A 289 21.07 -8.99 3.41
N ILE A 290 19.95 -8.30 3.64
CA ILE A 290 19.74 -6.93 3.16
C ILE A 290 20.76 -5.97 3.80
N TYR A 291 20.97 -6.10 5.10
CA TYR A 291 21.90 -5.26 5.84
C TYR A 291 23.35 -5.48 5.40
N CYS A 292 23.81 -6.72 5.23
CA CYS A 292 25.14 -7.01 4.71
C CYS A 292 25.36 -6.39 3.33
N LYS A 293 24.37 -6.49 2.43
CA LYS A 293 24.46 -5.87 1.10
C LYS A 293 24.51 -4.36 1.14
N PHE A 294 23.82 -3.73 2.09
CA PHE A 294 23.92 -2.28 2.30
C PHE A 294 25.32 -1.91 2.83
N TRP A 295 25.78 -2.64 3.85
CA TRP A 295 27.08 -2.40 4.51
C TRP A 295 28.28 -2.61 3.57
N GLU A 296 28.20 -3.56 2.64
CA GLU A 296 29.21 -3.76 1.59
C GLU A 296 29.36 -2.55 0.65
N LEU A 297 28.29 -1.77 0.46
CA LEU A 297 28.26 -0.62 -0.44
C LEU A 297 28.65 0.68 0.28
N ASP A 298 28.12 0.88 1.49
CA ASP A 298 28.37 2.03 2.37
C ASP A 298 29.74 1.93 3.06
N THR A 299 30.79 2.28 2.31
CA THR A 299 32.19 2.14 2.75
C THR A 299 32.66 3.21 3.73
N ASP A 300 32.00 4.36 3.74
CA ASP A 300 32.27 5.48 4.66
C ASP A 300 31.33 5.49 5.88
N HIS A 301 30.40 4.53 5.95
CA HIS A 301 29.54 4.25 7.09
C HIS A 301 28.66 5.44 7.49
N ASP A 302 28.25 6.25 6.51
CA ASP A 302 27.40 7.42 6.71
C ASP A 302 25.90 7.08 6.64
N LEU A 303 25.56 5.80 6.40
CA LEU A 303 24.22 5.25 6.23
C LEU A 303 23.50 5.76 4.97
N LEU A 304 24.26 6.24 4.00
CA LEU A 304 23.82 6.68 2.71
C LEU A 304 24.51 5.85 1.61
N ILE A 305 23.86 5.74 0.45
CA ILE A 305 24.42 5.10 -0.75
C ILE A 305 24.24 6.07 -1.90
N ASP A 306 25.34 6.39 -2.58
CA ASP A 306 25.33 7.21 -3.78
C ASP A 306 25.21 6.36 -5.08
N ALA A 307 25.22 7.02 -6.24
CA ALA A 307 25.12 6.34 -7.52
C ALA A 307 26.33 5.45 -7.85
N GLN A 308 27.54 5.81 -7.39
CA GLN A 308 28.77 5.04 -7.57
C GLN A 308 28.80 3.82 -6.66
N ASP A 309 28.33 3.97 -5.43
CA ASP A 309 28.14 2.87 -4.50
C ASP A 309 27.16 1.85 -5.08
N LEU A 310 25.97 2.30 -5.50
CA LEU A 310 24.98 1.41 -6.09
C LEU A 310 25.47 0.75 -7.39
N ALA A 311 26.36 1.40 -8.14
CA ALA A 311 26.95 0.82 -9.34
C ALA A 311 27.78 -0.43 -9.03
N ARG A 312 28.40 -0.52 -7.85
CA ARG A 312 29.20 -1.70 -7.44
C ARG A 312 28.32 -2.91 -7.08
N HIS A 313 27.01 -2.73 -6.92
CA HIS A 313 26.10 -3.80 -6.54
C HIS A 313 26.01 -4.91 -7.61
N ASN A 314 26.18 -6.17 -7.18
CA ASN A 314 26.14 -7.37 -8.03
C ASN A 314 27.01 -7.24 -9.30
N ASP A 315 28.29 -6.89 -9.14
CA ASP A 315 29.25 -6.79 -10.23
C ASP A 315 28.79 -5.88 -11.38
N HIS A 316 28.24 -4.71 -11.05
CA HIS A 316 27.72 -3.74 -12.02
C HIS A 316 26.55 -4.25 -12.87
N ALA A 317 25.73 -5.16 -12.34
CA ALA A 317 24.56 -5.71 -13.05
C ALA A 317 23.51 -4.65 -13.44
N ILE A 318 23.42 -3.53 -12.70
CA ILE A 318 22.46 -2.45 -12.97
C ILE A 318 23.11 -1.38 -13.86
N SER A 319 22.52 -1.13 -15.04
CA SER A 319 23.03 -0.09 -15.95
C SER A 319 23.02 1.31 -15.30
N SER A 320 24.01 2.14 -15.60
CA SER A 320 24.11 3.53 -15.11
C SER A 320 22.84 4.35 -15.34
N ARG A 321 22.21 4.23 -16.51
CA ARG A 321 20.93 4.93 -16.80
C ARG A 321 19.79 4.51 -15.87
N MET A 322 19.77 3.27 -15.41
CA MET A 322 18.77 2.80 -14.44
C MET A 322 19.09 3.31 -13.04
N ILE A 323 20.37 3.34 -12.67
CA ILE A 323 20.83 3.94 -11.42
C ILE A 323 20.40 5.41 -11.36
N ASP A 324 20.67 6.20 -12.41
CA ASP A 324 20.23 7.60 -12.49
C ASP A 324 18.71 7.75 -12.29
N ARG A 325 17.92 6.80 -12.81
CA ARG A 325 16.46 6.80 -12.64
C ARG A 325 16.04 6.53 -11.20
N ILE A 326 16.77 5.72 -10.44
CA ILE A 326 16.50 5.49 -9.02
C ILE A 326 16.67 6.80 -8.23
N PHE A 327 17.75 7.54 -8.48
CA PHE A 327 18.05 8.83 -7.81
C PHE A 327 17.24 10.02 -8.35
N SER A 328 16.52 9.85 -9.47
CA SER A 328 15.75 10.95 -10.11
C SER A 328 14.48 11.40 -9.37
N GLY A 329 14.16 10.83 -8.21
CA GLY A 329 12.87 11.05 -7.52
C GLY A 329 11.73 10.15 -8.01
N ALA A 330 12.00 9.23 -8.95
CA ALA A 330 10.98 8.34 -9.49
C ALA A 330 10.43 7.34 -8.46
N VAL A 331 11.24 6.97 -7.47
CA VAL A 331 10.92 5.97 -6.44
C VAL A 331 11.16 6.46 -5.01
N THR A 332 11.53 7.72 -4.83
CA THR A 332 11.77 8.34 -3.51
C THR A 332 10.71 9.42 -3.25
N ARG A 333 10.26 9.53 -1.99
CA ARG A 333 9.23 10.52 -1.59
C ARG A 333 9.80 11.91 -1.33
N TYR A 334 11.09 11.99 -1.01
CA TYR A 334 11.77 13.25 -0.73
C TYR A 334 12.63 13.66 -1.93
N VAL A 335 12.48 14.92 -2.32
CA VAL A 335 13.00 15.53 -3.55
C VAL A 335 14.52 15.37 -3.64
N SER A 336 14.99 14.86 -4.79
CA SER A 336 16.37 14.92 -5.34
C SER A 336 17.50 15.00 -4.31
N ALA A 337 17.56 14.05 -3.38
CA ALA A 337 18.80 13.83 -2.64
C ALA A 337 19.73 12.99 -3.53
N PRO A 338 21.02 13.35 -3.68
CA PRO A 338 22.00 12.53 -4.40
C PRO A 338 22.31 11.19 -3.69
N LEU A 339 21.60 10.90 -2.59
CA LEU A 339 21.92 9.87 -1.61
C LEU A 339 20.65 9.12 -1.21
N LEU A 340 20.72 7.79 -1.20
CA LEU A 340 19.68 6.92 -0.66
C LEU A 340 19.98 6.65 0.82
N CYS A 341 19.20 7.25 1.72
CA CYS A 341 19.27 6.91 3.15
C CYS A 341 18.90 5.44 3.38
N ALA A 342 19.47 4.75 4.38
CA ALA A 342 19.14 3.37 4.74
C ALA A 342 17.62 3.05 4.69
N SER A 343 16.74 3.96 5.12
CA SER A 343 15.26 3.83 5.04
C SER A 343 14.70 3.86 3.61
N SER A 344 15.36 4.55 2.68
CA SER A 344 15.01 4.67 1.25
C SER A 344 15.80 3.72 0.33
N GLY A 345 17.05 3.39 0.67
CA GLY A 345 17.92 2.42 -0.02
C GLY A 345 17.52 0.96 0.23
N LEU A 346 16.74 0.71 1.28
CA LEU A 346 16.02 -0.53 1.50
C LEU A 346 15.03 -0.87 0.37
N TRP A 347 14.51 0.11 -0.38
CA TRP A 347 13.52 -0.13 -1.44
C TRP A 347 14.14 -0.78 -2.70
N PRO A 348 15.27 -0.28 -3.25
CA PRO A 348 16.00 -0.99 -4.31
C PRO A 348 16.55 -2.35 -3.88
N LEU A 349 17.12 -2.46 -2.68
CA LEU A 349 17.73 -3.71 -2.19
C LEU A 349 16.68 -4.77 -1.87
N SER A 350 15.54 -4.42 -1.27
CA SER A 350 14.43 -5.35 -1.05
C SER A 350 13.81 -5.83 -2.38
N ARG A 351 13.77 -4.96 -3.41
CA ARG A 351 13.37 -5.35 -4.78
C ARG A 351 14.38 -6.30 -5.44
N CYS A 352 15.68 -6.08 -5.25
CA CYS A 352 16.74 -6.97 -5.76
C CYS A 352 16.72 -8.35 -5.07
N VAL A 353 16.54 -8.40 -3.74
CA VAL A 353 16.43 -9.67 -3.00
C VAL A 353 15.18 -10.46 -3.42
N HIS A 354 14.06 -9.79 -3.71
CA HIS A 354 12.86 -10.46 -4.23
C HIS A 354 13.01 -10.96 -5.67
N LEU A 355 13.75 -10.23 -6.52
CA LEU A 355 14.11 -10.67 -7.87
C LEU A 355 15.08 -11.87 -7.88
N CYS A 356 16.00 -11.95 -6.93
CA CYS A 356 16.94 -13.08 -6.82
C CYS A 356 16.30 -14.39 -6.30
N ARG A 357 15.08 -14.35 -5.73
CA ARG A 357 14.37 -15.54 -5.22
C ARG A 357 13.27 -16.08 -6.14
N SER A 358 13.02 -15.45 -7.28
CA SER A 358 12.05 -15.97 -8.26
C SER A 358 12.79 -16.87 -9.26
N PRO A 359 12.59 -18.21 -9.27
CA PRO A 359 13.07 -19.02 -10.38
C PRO A 359 12.38 -18.55 -11.67
N PRO A 360 13.05 -18.59 -12.83
CA PRO A 360 12.41 -18.28 -14.09
C PRO A 360 11.38 -19.38 -14.36
N THR A 361 10.10 -19.14 -14.04
CA THR A 361 9.02 -20.01 -14.47
C THR A 361 8.94 -19.91 -15.99
N GLY A 362 9.49 -20.93 -16.64
CA GLY A 362 9.74 -21.00 -18.06
C GLY A 362 8.46 -20.91 -18.89
N ALA A 363 8.50 -20.05 -19.92
CA ALA A 363 7.71 -20.23 -21.11
C ALA A 363 8.45 -21.24 -22.03
N ALA A 364 8.49 -22.50 -21.63
CA ALA A 364 8.86 -23.58 -22.54
C ALA A 364 7.60 -24.00 -23.30
N ARG A 365 7.47 -23.52 -24.55
CA ARG A 365 6.50 -24.04 -25.52
C ARG A 365 6.82 -25.51 -25.77
N SER A 366 5.92 -26.40 -25.37
CA SER A 366 5.94 -27.80 -25.77
C SER A 366 5.58 -27.90 -27.26
N VAL A 367 6.50 -28.45 -28.05
CA VAL A 367 6.23 -28.96 -29.40
C VAL A 367 5.83 -30.44 -29.22
N PRO A 368 4.72 -30.92 -29.79
CA PRO A 368 4.35 -32.33 -29.67
C PRO A 368 5.23 -33.14 -30.63
N ALA A 369 6.01 -34.08 -30.09
CA ALA A 369 6.68 -35.10 -30.87
C ALA A 369 5.68 -36.19 -31.24
N ASN A 370 5.53 -36.41 -32.54
CA ASN A 370 4.73 -37.47 -33.13
C ASN A 370 5.28 -38.85 -32.80
N VAL A 371 4.33 -39.76 -32.63
CA VAL A 371 4.43 -41.22 -32.67
C VAL A 371 5.29 -41.70 -33.84
N THR A 372 6.30 -42.53 -33.53
CA THR A 372 6.52 -43.89 -34.09
C THR A 372 7.63 -44.59 -33.34
#